data_AF-A0A838RXK8-F1
#
_entry.id   AF-A0A838RXK8-F1
#
_cell.length_a   1.000
_cell.length_b   1.000
_cell.length_c   1.000
_cell.angle_alpha   90.00
_cell.angle_beta   90.00
_cell.angle_gamma   90.00
#
_symmetry.space_group_name_H-M   'P 1'
#
loop_
_entity.id
_entity.type
_entity.pdbx_description
1 polymer ?
#
loop_
_entity_poly.entity_id
_entity_poly.type
_entity_poly.pdbx_seq_one_letter_code
_entity_poly.pdbx_strand_id
1 'polypeptide(L)'
;MDILKQYTERANEIIGERTPDEQRYDREVIRWMRRGKSISKAIAKANEKYPTEALLVDNDHLADVQAHYEYLADHDAISEKLEILKQIGL
;
A
#
# COMPACT_ATOMS: atom_id res chain seq x y z
N MET A 1 8.86 3.90 -26.11
CA MET A 1 8.88 3.24 -24.78
C MET A 1 7.50 3.46 -24.17
N ASP A 2 6.82 2.40 -23.76
CA ASP A 2 5.50 2.50 -23.14
C ASP A 2 5.69 2.95 -21.68
N ILE A 3 5.18 4.14 -21.34
CA ILE A 3 5.32 4.76 -20.01
C ILE A 3 4.53 3.96 -18.97
N LEU A 4 3.36 3.43 -19.34
CA LEU A 4 2.53 2.62 -18.44
C LEU A 4 3.24 1.32 -18.10
N LYS A 5 3.82 0.66 -19.11
CA LYS A 5 4.58 -0.57 -18.91
C LYS A 5 5.75 -0.37 -17.93
N GLN A 6 6.54 0.69 -18.12
CA GLN A 6 7.66 1.01 -17.22
C GLN A 6 7.19 1.30 -15.79
N TYR A 7 6.08 2.04 -15.64
CA TYR A 7 5.49 2.29 -14.32
C TYR A 7 5.07 0.98 -13.64
N THR A 8 4.38 0.08 -14.35
CA THR A 8 3.93 -1.20 -13.80
C THR A 8 5.09 -2.10 -13.42
N GLU A 9 6.14 -2.17 -14.25
CA GLU A 9 7.37 -2.92 -13.94
C GLU A 9 8.03 -2.39 -12.67
N ARG A 10 8.19 -1.06 -12.56
CA ARG A 10 8.77 -0.42 -11.38
C ARG A 10 7.92 -0.61 -10.12
N ALA A 11 6.60 -0.56 -10.25
CA ALA A 11 5.69 -0.79 -9.14
C ALA A 11 5.81 -2.22 -8.60
N ASN A 12 5.90 -3.21 -9.49
CA ASN A 12 6.10 -4.60 -9.08
C ASN A 12 7.43 -4.79 -8.33
N GLU A 13 8.50 -4.11 -8.73
CA GLU A 13 9.78 -4.13 -8.00
C GLU A 13 9.70 -3.53 -6.59
N ILE A 14 8.94 -2.45 -6.41
CA ILE A 14 8.81 -1.74 -5.12
C ILE A 14 7.86 -2.47 -4.17
N ILE A 15 6.74 -2.98 -4.68
CA ILE A 15 5.68 -3.61 -3.89
C ILE A 15 6.08 -5.05 -3.52
N GLY A 16 6.77 -5.73 -4.44
CA GLY A 16 7.07 -7.15 -4.34
C GLY A 16 5.83 -8.03 -4.54
N GLU A 17 6.03 -9.34 -4.48
CA GLU A 17 4.93 -10.29 -4.43
C GLU A 17 4.28 -10.25 -3.03
N ARG A 18 2.93 -10.29 -2.99
CA ARG A 18 2.15 -10.26 -1.76
C ARG A 18 1.07 -11.32 -1.78
N THR A 19 0.98 -12.09 -0.71
CA THR A 19 -0.11 -13.01 -0.43
C THR A 19 -1.44 -12.26 -0.24
N PRO A 20 -2.59 -12.93 -0.37
CA PRO A 20 -3.89 -12.31 -0.11
C PRO A 20 -4.04 -11.74 1.30
N ASP A 21 -3.38 -12.33 2.30
CA ASP A 21 -3.44 -11.89 3.70
C ASP A 21 -2.57 -10.65 3.93
N GLU A 22 -1.36 -10.59 3.38
CA GLU A 22 -0.53 -9.38 3.37
C GLU A 22 -1.27 -8.22 2.69
N GLN A 23 -1.91 -8.45 1.54
CA GLN A 23 -2.72 -7.41 0.89
C GLN A 23 -3.90 -6.94 1.74
N ARG A 24 -4.48 -7.80 2.59
CA ARG A 24 -5.55 -7.40 3.53
C ARG A 24 -4.98 -6.56 4.67
N TYR A 25 -3.81 -6.93 5.18
CA TYR A 25 -3.08 -6.17 6.17
C TYR A 25 -2.73 -4.77 5.63
N ASP A 26 -2.12 -4.70 4.45
CA ASP A 26 -1.68 -3.44 3.83
C ASP A 26 -2.87 -2.48 3.61
N ARG A 27 -4.00 -3.00 3.12
CA ARG A 27 -5.24 -2.22 2.95
C ARG A 27 -5.77 -1.67 4.27
N GLU A 28 -5.62 -2.38 5.38
CA GLU A 28 -6.05 -1.88 6.69
C GLU A 28 -5.13 -0.77 7.19
N VAL A 29 -3.81 -0.89 7.00
CA VAL A 29 -2.86 0.19 7.33
C VAL A 29 -3.21 1.45 6.53
N ILE A 30 -3.34 1.33 5.20
CA ILE A 30 -3.70 2.44 4.31
C ILE A 30 -5.04 3.06 4.70
N ARG A 31 -6.04 2.24 5.04
CA ARG A 31 -7.36 2.71 5.49
C ARG A 31 -7.26 3.63 6.71
N TRP A 32 -6.42 3.29 7.69
CA TRP A 32 -6.24 4.11 8.88
C TRP A 32 -5.40 5.36 8.62
N MET A 33 -4.38 5.28 7.75
CA MET A 33 -3.63 6.45 7.29
C MET A 33 -4.54 7.46 6.60
N ARG A 34 -5.42 7.01 5.69
CA ARG A 34 -6.43 7.85 5.03
C ARG A 34 -7.43 8.50 6.01
N ARG A 35 -7.58 7.95 7.21
CA ARG A 35 -8.37 8.52 8.32
C ARG A 35 -7.57 9.46 9.23
N GLY A 36 -6.37 9.87 8.80
CA GLY A 36 -5.51 10.80 9.52
C GLY A 36 -4.75 10.21 10.71
N LYS A 37 -4.62 8.87 10.79
CA LYS A 37 -3.78 8.24 11.81
C LYS A 37 -2.32 8.31 11.38
N SER A 38 -1.41 8.52 12.34
CA SER A 38 0.02 8.32 12.10
C SER A 38 0.28 6.85 11.74
N ILE A 39 1.39 6.60 11.04
CA ILE A 39 1.77 5.25 10.60
C ILE A 39 1.80 4.25 11.77
N SER A 40 2.37 4.62 12.92
CA SER A 40 2.43 3.73 14.10
C SER A 40 1.03 3.35 14.61
N LYS A 41 0.08 4.30 14.59
CA LYS A 41 -1.30 4.04 15.01
C LYS A 41 -2.07 3.22 13.97
N ALA A 42 -1.75 3.40 12.68
CA ALA A 42 -2.32 2.62 11.59
C ALA A 42 -1.86 1.16 11.66
N ILE A 43 -0.55 0.93 11.86
CA ILE A 43 0.04 -0.39 12.10
C ILE A 43 -0.57 -1.05 13.33
N ALA A 44 -0.66 -0.35 14.46
CA ALA A 44 -1.27 -0.91 15.66
C ALA A 44 -2.71 -1.38 15.42
N LYS A 45 -3.48 -0.65 14.61
CA LYS A 45 -4.84 -1.05 14.23
C LYS A 45 -4.90 -2.21 13.26
N ALA A 46 -3.96 -2.31 12.33
CA ALA A 46 -3.83 -3.46 11.44
C ALA A 46 -3.42 -4.72 12.23
N ASN A 47 -2.45 -4.61 13.14
CA ASN A 47 -2.02 -5.69 14.05
C ASN A 47 -3.18 -6.21 14.92
N GLU A 48 -4.02 -5.32 15.44
CA GLU A 48 -5.20 -5.70 16.24
C GLU A 48 -6.19 -6.56 15.43
N LYS A 49 -6.34 -6.26 14.13
CA LYS A 49 -7.29 -6.94 13.25
C LYS A 49 -6.71 -8.21 12.60
N TYR A 50 -5.41 -8.20 12.31
CA TYR A 50 -4.68 -9.24 11.59
C TYR A 50 -3.43 -9.63 12.40
N PRO A 51 -3.59 -10.32 13.54
CA PRO A 51 -2.48 -10.62 14.45
C PRO A 51 -1.44 -11.57 13.83
N THR A 52 -1.82 -12.38 12.84
CA THR A 52 -0.91 -13.28 12.13
C THR A 52 0.05 -12.55 11.20
N GLU A 53 -0.35 -11.39 10.70
CA GLU A 53 0.43 -10.51 9.81
C GLU A 53 1.03 -9.32 10.58
N ALA A 54 1.07 -9.41 11.91
CA ALA A 54 1.39 -8.25 12.73
C ALA A 54 2.82 -7.74 12.43
N LEU A 55 2.90 -6.48 11.99
CA LEU A 55 4.16 -5.84 11.71
C LEU A 55 4.76 -5.26 13.00
N LEU A 56 5.99 -5.67 13.31
CA LEU A 56 6.79 -5.09 14.37
C LEU A 56 7.77 -4.10 13.75
N VAL A 57 7.58 -2.81 14.03
CA VAL A 57 8.41 -1.72 13.49
C VAL A 57 9.02 -0.97 14.67
N ASP A 58 10.33 -0.85 14.67
CA ASP A 58 11.04 0.04 15.59
C ASP A 58 10.95 1.49 15.12
N ASN A 59 11.40 2.44 15.95
CA ASN A 59 11.34 3.85 15.56
C ASN A 59 12.32 4.21 14.43
N ASP A 60 13.39 3.44 14.25
CA ASP A 60 14.45 3.74 13.29
C ASP A 60 14.00 3.47 11.85
N HIS A 61 13.12 2.48 11.65
CA HIS A 61 12.56 2.12 10.35
C HIS A 61 11.17 2.71 10.08
N LEU A 62 10.60 3.44 11.04
CA LEU A 62 9.21 3.93 10.94
C LEU A 62 9.01 4.88 9.75
N ALA A 63 10.02 5.69 9.41
CA ALA A 63 9.98 6.60 8.27
C ALA A 63 9.94 5.84 6.93
N ASP A 64 10.77 4.80 6.78
CA ASP A 64 10.79 3.97 5.57
C ASP A 64 9.49 3.19 5.41
N VAL A 65 8.95 2.66 6.51
CA VAL A 65 7.65 1.99 6.50
C VAL A 65 6.54 2.96 6.12
N GLN A 66 6.56 4.19 6.63
CA GLN A 66 5.60 5.22 6.23
C GLN A 66 5.68 5.49 4.73
N ALA A 67 6.89 5.72 4.20
CA ALA A 67 7.10 5.99 2.79
C ALA A 67 6.62 4.82 1.90
N HIS A 68 6.82 3.58 2.34
CA HIS A 68 6.30 2.40 1.66
C HIS A 68 4.77 2.40 1.60
N TYR A 69 4.08 2.65 2.72
CA TYR A 69 2.61 2.68 2.73
C TYR A 69 2.02 3.89 2.00
N GLU A 70 2.71 5.03 1.98
CA GLU A 70 2.36 6.17 1.12
C GLU A 70 2.44 5.78 -0.35
N TYR A 71 3.53 5.12 -0.76
CA TYR A 71 3.68 4.61 -2.12
C TYR A 71 2.55 3.63 -2.50
N LEU A 72 2.23 2.67 -1.63
CA LEU A 72 1.13 1.73 -1.87
C LEU A 72 -0.21 2.44 -2.04
N ALA A 73 -0.49 3.43 -1.19
CA ALA A 73 -1.74 4.19 -1.24
C ALA A 73 -1.90 4.99 -2.54
N ASP A 74 -0.79 5.56 -3.05
CA ASP A 74 -0.74 6.28 -4.32
C ASP A 74 -0.84 5.33 -5.51
N HIS A 75 -0.14 4.19 -5.45
CA HIS A 75 -0.22 3.15 -6.47
C HIS A 75 -1.66 2.65 -6.64
N ASP A 76 -2.36 2.36 -5.54
CA ASP A 76 -3.76 1.96 -5.55
C ASP A 76 -4.65 3.01 -6.23
N ALA A 77 -4.44 4.30 -5.93
CA ALA A 77 -5.21 5.39 -6.51
C ALA A 77 -4.96 5.56 -8.01
N ILE A 78 -3.73 5.35 -8.47
CA ILE A 78 -3.38 5.35 -9.90
C ILE A 78 -4.03 4.15 -10.59
N SER A 79 -3.92 2.96 -10.00
CA SER A 79 -4.49 1.73 -10.55
C SER A 79 -6.02 1.81 -10.68
N GLU A 80 -6.72 2.36 -9.68
CA GLU A 80 -8.17 2.60 -9.75
C GLU A 80 -8.53 3.56 -10.89
N LYS A 81 -7.80 4.67 -11.05
CA LYS A 81 -8.03 5.62 -12.15
C LYS A 81 -7.80 4.99 -13.52
N LEU A 82 -6.74 4.20 -13.68
CA LEU A 82 -6.44 3.50 -14.93
C LEU A 82 -7.53 2.50 -15.29
N GLU A 83 -8.08 1.79 -14.30
CA GLU A 83 -9.16 0.84 -14.51
C GLU A 83 -10.46 1.54 -14.95
N ILE A 84 -10.79 2.69 -14.34
CA ILE A 84 -11.92 3.52 -14.77
C ILE A 84 -11.74 4.00 -16.22
N LEU A 85 -10.55 4.49 -16.58
CA LEU A 85 -10.26 4.96 -17.94
C LEU A 85 -10.46 3.85 -18.99
N LYS A 86 -9.97 2.64 -18.70
CA LYS A 86 -10.17 1.46 -19.56
C LYS A 86 -11.65 1.13 -19.74
N GLN A 87 -12.44 1.19 -18.66
CA GLN A 87 -13.87 0.89 -18.70
C GLN A 87 -14.68 1.88 -19.56
N ILE A 88 -14.21 3.13 -19.66
CA ILE A 88 -14.85 4.16 -20.49
C ILE A 88 -14.25 4.28 -21.90
N GLY A 89 -13.35 3.37 -22.29
CA GLY A 89 -12.80 3.28 -23.64
C GLY A 89 -11.77 4.36 -24.00
N LEU A 90 -11.07 4.91 -23.00
CA LEU A 90 -9.97 5.87 -23.16
C LEU A 90 -8.60 5.21 -22.97
#